data_AF-A0A7X6SAK2-F1
#
_entry.id   AF-A0A7X6SAK2-F1
#
_cell.length_a   1.000
_cell.length_b   1.000
_cell.length_c   1.000
_cell.angle_alpha   90.00
_cell.angle_beta   90.00
_cell.angle_gamma   90.00
#
_symmetry.space_group_name_H-M   'P 1'
#
loop_
_entity.id
_entity.type
_entity.pdbx_description
1 polymer ?
#
loop_
_entity_poly.entity_id
_entity_poly.type
_entity_poly.pdbx_seq_one_letter_code
_entity_poly.pdbx_strand_id
1 'polypeptide(L)' 'DTLYGNESLLIDRQALHCYEMKFKHPITNKELKITCPMPEDMKRVIEGR' A
#
# COMPACT_ATOMS: atom_id res chain seq x y z
N ASP A 1 -3.28 13.74 2.49
CA ASP A 1 -1.99 13.54 3.19
C ASP A 1 -1.89 14.65 4.23
N THR A 2 -1.72 14.35 5.50
CA THR A 2 -1.83 15.35 6.57
C THR A 2 -0.59 16.24 6.73
N LEU A 3 0.55 15.87 6.15
CA LEU A 3 1.81 16.61 6.26
C LEU A 3 2.17 17.38 4.98
N TYR A 4 1.90 16.80 3.82
CA TYR A 4 2.43 17.28 2.54
C TYR A 4 1.37 17.61 1.50
N GLY A 5 0.09 17.40 1.81
CA GLY A 5 -0.99 17.61 0.85
C GLY A 5 -2.27 18.09 1.52
N ASN A 6 -3.35 18.06 0.75
CA ASN A 6 -4.69 18.32 1.25
C ASN A 6 -5.37 17.02 1.67
N GLU A 7 -6.40 17.15 2.49
CA GLU A 7 -7.33 16.06 2.77
C GLU A 7 -8.12 15.71 1.50
N SER A 8 -8.42 14.43 1.35
CA SER A 8 -9.23 13.91 0.24
C SER A 8 -10.60 13.52 0.79
N LEU A 9 -11.66 13.91 0.10
CA LEU A 9 -13.02 13.44 0.42
C LEU A 9 -13.26 11.98 -0.01
N LEU A 10 -12.32 11.37 -0.74
CA LEU A 10 -12.45 10.02 -1.29
C LEU A 10 -11.85 8.95 -0.37
N ILE A 11 -10.91 9.31 0.51
CA ILE A 11 -10.21 8.36 1.38
C ILE A 11 -9.67 9.07 2.63
N ASP A 12 -9.93 8.49 3.79
CA ASP A 12 -9.62 9.07 5.12
C ASP A 12 -8.14 8.94 5.53
N ARG A 13 -7.31 8.38 4.66
CA ARG A 13 -5.87 8.17 4.89
C ARG A 13 -5.07 8.44 3.63
N GLN A 14 -3.75 8.46 3.76
CA GLN A 14 -2.87 8.50 2.58
C GLN A 14 -3.20 7.34 1.63
N ALA A 15 -3.37 7.67 0.35
CA ALA A 15 -3.48 6.70 -0.76
C ALA A 15 -2.11 6.05 -1.06
N LEU A 16 -1.48 5.50 -0.02
CA LEU A 16 -0.18 4.86 -0.05
C LEU A 16 -0.34 3.40 0.37
N HIS A 17 0.24 2.49 -0.41
CA HIS A 17 0.20 1.05 -0.17
C HIS A 17 1.48 0.39 -0.66
N CYS A 18 2.15 -0.36 0.21
CA CYS A 18 3.28 -1.19 -0.18
C CYS A 18 2.75 -2.52 -0.74
N TYR A 19 2.66 -2.61 -2.07
CA TYR A 19 2.14 -3.82 -2.74
C TYR A 19 3.12 -5.01 -2.65
N GLU A 20 4.42 -4.75 -2.72
CA GLU A 20 5.44 -5.78 -2.80
C GLU A 20 6.65 -5.43 -1.92
N MET A 21 7.17 -6.42 -1.21
CA MET A 21 8.43 -6.33 -0.49
C MET A 21 9.34 -7.50 -0.90
N LYS A 22 10.60 -7.19 -1.19
CA LYS A 22 11.65 -8.16 -1.50
C LYS A 22 12.87 -7.92 -0.64
N PHE A 23 13.36 -8.98 0.00
CA PHE A 23 14.55 -8.93 0.85
C PHE A 23 15.13 -10.33 1.03
N LYS A 24 16.39 -10.40 1.50
CA LYS A 24 17.00 -11.67 1.89
C LYS A 24 16.55 -12.05 3.28
N HIS A 25 16.05 -13.28 3.45
CA HIS A 25 15.75 -13.81 4.77
C HIS A 25 17.03 -13.78 5.63
N PRO A 26 17.02 -13.19 6.84
CA PRO A 26 18.24 -12.90 7.59
C PRO A 26 19.04 -14.14 8.01
N ILE A 27 18.36 -15.27 8.24
CA ILE A 27 19.00 -16.55 8.59
C ILE A 27 19.34 -17.39 7.35
N THR A 28 18.38 -17.62 6.45
CA THR A 28 18.57 -18.56 5.33
C THR A 28 19.22 -17.94 4.10
N ASN A 29 19.36 -16.61 4.05
CA ASN A 29 19.84 -15.82 2.90
C ASN A 29 19.06 -16.04 1.59
N LYS A 30 17.94 -16.77 1.63
CA LYS A 30 17.04 -16.95 0.50
C LYS A 30 16.30 -15.65 0.23
N GLU A 31 16.05 -15.38 -1.05
CA GLU A 31 15.20 -14.27 -1.43
C GLU A 31 13.76 -14.55 -1.01
N LEU A 32 13.15 -13.60 -0.30
CA LEU A 32 11.74 -13.58 0.00
C LEU A 32 11.09 -12.51 -0.86
N LYS A 33 9.97 -12.88 -1.47
CA LYS A 33 9.06 -12.00 -2.19
C LYS A 33 7.69 -12.11 -1.54
N ILE A 34 7.21 -11.01 -0.98
CA ILE A 34 5.90 -10.95 -0.32
C ILE A 34 5.06 -9.91 -1.07
N THR A 35 3.81 -10.27 -1.37
CA THR A 35 2.85 -9.39 -2.03
C THR A 35 1.60 -9.24 -1.20
N CYS A 36 1.03 -8.03 -1.15
CA CYS A 36 -0.23 -7.73 -0.50
C CYS A 36 -1.17 -7.06 -1.50
N PRO A 37 -2.34 -7.65 -1.82
CA PRO A 37 -3.28 -7.06 -2.78
C PRO A 37 -3.74 -5.68 -2.30
N MET A 38 -4.20 -4.87 -3.25
CA MET A 38 -4.71 -3.53 -2.94
C MET A 38 -5.83 -3.60 -1.90
N PRO A 39 -5.81 -2.75 -0.85
CA PRO A 39 -6.87 -2.74 0.16
C PRO A 39 -8.19 -2.21 -0.44
N GLU A 40 -9.30 -2.65 0.15
CA GLU A 40 -10.65 -2.39 -0.39
C GLU A 40 -11.02 -0.91 -0.44
N ASP A 41 -10.49 -0.08 0.47
CA ASP A 41 -10.71 1.37 0.44
C ASP A 41 -10.10 2.02 -0.81
N MET A 42 -8.86 1.67 -1.15
CA MET A 42 -8.22 2.16 -2.36
C MET A 42 -8.87 1.59 -3.63
N LYS A 43 -9.35 0.35 -3.60
CA LYS A 43 -10.14 -0.21 -4.72
C LYS A 43 -11.40 0.61 -4.98
N ARG A 44 -12.19 0.94 -3.94
CA ARG A 44 -13.40 1.76 -4.08
C ARG A 44 -13.10 3.11 -4.73
N VAL A 45 -12.03 3.78 -4.30
CA VAL A 45 -11.58 5.06 -4.88
C VAL A 45 -11.27 4.94 -6.36
N ILE A 46 -10.55 3.90 -6.78
CA ILE A 46 -10.14 3.71 -8.19
C ILE A 46 -11.33 3.31 -9.07
N GLU A 47 -12.24 2.49 -8.54
CA GLU A 47 -13.44 2.06 -9.26
C GLU A 47 -14.50 3.18 -9.39
N GLY A 48 -14.30 4.32 -8.72
CA GLY A 48 -15.23 5.45 -8.75
C GLY A 48 -16.58 5.16 -8.08
N ARG A 49 -16.58 4.29 -7.07
CA ARG A 49 -17.76 3.86 -6.31
C ARG A 49 -17.80 4.48 -4.93
#